data_AF-A0A8T6M9S0-F1
#
_entry.id   AF-A0A8T6M9S0-F1
#
_cell.length_a   1.000
_cell.length_b   1.000
_cell.length_c   1.000
_cell.angle_alpha   90.00
_cell.angle_beta   90.00
_cell.angle_gamma   90.00
#
_symmetry.space_group_name_H-M   'P 1'
#
loop_
_entity.id
_entity.type
_entity.pdbx_description
1 polymer ?
#
loop_
_entity_poly.entity_id
_entity_poly.type
_entity_poly.pdbx_seq_one_letter_code
_entity_poly.pdbx_strand_id
1 'polypeptide(L)'
;MKRFCPKCGKEITEDEMIDNFCIDCYMSENELIKIPEIDISLCVKCFKIKMGKKWYNNFEDLEEDISKSIKSNILIQPKKSTKVNIDLENNIHFAEITVNTIIGNKFKELKYNVNINVKKDTCLTCSRIAGNYYTTIIQIRFNDKKLQKLILDKLIKEIYEIINAINEKTSRPSANINIIKEVPQKNGIDFYTDNLKYSRNIGIHLMKHKSAIERKYSKSLVGIDKDGKDLTRTTICIHFGNKE
;
A
#
# COMPACT_ATOMS: atom_id res chain seq x y z
N MET A 1 49.90 -9.63 -18.66
CA MET A 1 50.97 -8.61 -18.83
C MET A 1 50.47 -7.27 -18.31
N LYS A 2 51.36 -6.34 -17.94
CA LYS A 2 50.94 -4.96 -17.64
C LYS A 2 50.60 -4.24 -18.93
N ARG A 3 49.46 -3.54 -18.96
CA ARG A 3 48.97 -2.72 -20.07
C ARG A 3 48.63 -1.32 -19.57
N PHE A 4 48.44 -0.39 -20.49
CA PHE A 4 48.02 0.97 -20.17
C PHE A 4 46.58 1.21 -20.65
N CYS A 5 45.78 1.90 -19.84
CA CYS A 5 44.47 2.36 -20.27
C CYS A 5 44.60 3.47 -21.33
N PRO A 6 44.02 3.32 -22.53
CA PRO A 6 44.12 4.31 -23.61
C PRO A 6 43.56 5.70 -23.26
N LYS A 7 42.62 5.77 -22.30
CA LYS A 7 41.93 7.02 -21.94
C LYS A 7 42.64 7.82 -20.85
N CYS A 8 43.16 7.17 -19.81
CA CYS A 8 43.77 7.84 -18.65
C CYS A 8 45.27 7.55 -18.47
N GLY A 9 45.86 6.65 -19.26
CA GLY A 9 47.27 6.26 -19.15
C GLY A 9 47.62 5.41 -17.93
N LYS A 10 46.63 5.00 -17.11
CA LYS A 10 46.86 4.17 -15.91
C LYS A 10 47.39 2.79 -16.29
N GLU A 11 48.47 2.37 -15.63
CA GLU A 11 49.01 1.02 -15.75
C GLU A 11 48.10 0.02 -15.00
N ILE A 12 47.61 -1.00 -15.70
CA ILE A 12 46.66 -1.99 -15.21
C ILE A 12 47.02 -3.37 -15.75
N THR A 13 46.58 -4.42 -15.06
CA THR A 13 46.71 -5.79 -15.56
C THR A 13 45.57 -6.11 -16.52
N GLU A 14 45.79 -7.10 -17.39
CA GLU A 14 44.86 -7.49 -18.45
C GLU A 14 43.52 -8.01 -17.90
N ASP A 15 43.53 -8.62 -16.72
CA ASP A 15 42.36 -9.06 -15.95
C ASP A 15 41.57 -7.92 -15.27
N GLU A 16 42.14 -6.71 -15.24
CA GLU A 16 41.48 -5.49 -14.76
C GLU A 16 40.99 -4.58 -15.90
N MET A 17 41.07 -5.06 -17.15
CA MET A 17 40.56 -4.36 -18.33
C MET A 17 39.15 -4.80 -18.67
N ILE A 18 38.32 -3.83 -19.07
CA ILE A 18 37.01 -4.07 -19.68
C ILE A 18 36.98 -3.28 -20.98
N ASP A 19 36.78 -3.95 -22.10
CA ASP A 19 36.82 -3.37 -23.44
C ASP A 19 38.07 -2.51 -23.72
N ASN A 20 39.24 -2.98 -23.24
CA ASN A 20 40.53 -2.28 -23.29
C ASN A 20 40.62 -0.98 -22.47
N PHE A 21 39.65 -0.69 -21.61
CA PHE A 21 39.71 0.43 -20.65
C PHE A 21 39.97 -0.06 -19.23
N CYS A 22 40.55 0.78 -18.38
CA CYS A 22 40.49 0.53 -16.94
C CYS A 22 39.02 0.59 -16.47
N ILE A 23 38.70 -0.10 -15.37
CA ILE A 23 37.35 -0.12 -14.80
C ILE A 23 36.76 1.29 -14.64
N ASP A 24 37.54 2.26 -14.13
CA ASP A 24 37.05 3.62 -13.88
C ASP A 24 36.69 4.34 -15.20
N CYS A 25 37.51 4.18 -16.25
CA CYS A 25 37.22 4.74 -17.57
C CYS A 25 36.05 4.04 -18.26
N TYR A 26 35.95 2.72 -18.14
CA TYR A 26 34.83 1.94 -18.66
C TYR A 26 33.50 2.41 -18.05
N MET A 27 33.47 2.57 -16.72
CA MET A 27 32.31 3.05 -15.98
C MET A 27 31.91 4.48 -16.33
N SER A 28 32.88 5.34 -16.70
CA SER A 28 32.58 6.72 -17.11
C SER A 28 31.87 6.82 -18.47
N GLU A 29 32.03 5.82 -19.34
CA GLU A 29 31.44 5.79 -20.69
C GLU A 29 30.18 4.92 -20.76
N ASN A 30 29.98 4.00 -19.82
CA ASN A 30 28.89 3.03 -19.85
C ASN A 30 27.91 3.26 -18.70
N GLU A 31 26.62 3.43 -19.04
CA GLU A 31 25.54 3.46 -18.05
C GLU A 31 25.29 2.05 -17.50
N LEU A 32 26.05 1.67 -16.46
CA LEU A 32 25.94 0.35 -15.84
C LEU A 32 24.70 0.21 -14.95
N ILE A 33 24.27 1.31 -14.34
CA ILE A 33 23.13 1.38 -13.44
C ILE A 33 22.21 2.47 -13.95
N LYS A 34 20.94 2.11 -14.17
CA LYS A 34 19.89 3.05 -14.55
C LYS A 34 18.88 3.15 -13.43
N ILE A 35 18.83 4.31 -12.80
CA ILE A 35 17.89 4.62 -11.72
C ILE A 35 16.71 5.38 -12.35
N PRO A 36 15.47 4.89 -12.19
CA PRO A 36 14.30 5.61 -12.69
C PRO A 36 14.04 6.88 -11.88
N GLU A 37 13.29 7.81 -12.46
CA GLU A 37 12.69 8.90 -11.69
C GLU A 37 11.74 8.32 -10.63
N ILE A 38 11.77 8.89 -9.43
CA ILE A 38 11.00 8.41 -8.29
C ILE A 38 9.91 9.42 -7.98
N ASP A 39 8.71 9.16 -8.52
CA ASP A 39 7.51 9.94 -8.21
C ASP A 39 6.65 9.23 -7.18
N ILE A 40 6.34 9.93 -6.09
CA ILE A 40 5.42 9.45 -5.08
C ILE A 40 4.28 10.43 -4.83
N SER A 41 3.13 9.90 -4.43
CA SER A 41 2.03 10.69 -3.87
C SER A 41 1.86 10.36 -2.40
N LEU A 42 1.87 11.38 -1.54
CA LEU A 42 1.69 11.25 -0.11
C LEU A 42 0.29 11.73 0.30
N CYS A 43 -0.45 10.88 1.01
CA CYS A 43 -1.74 11.27 1.57
C CYS A 43 -1.57 12.24 2.75
N VAL A 44 -2.08 13.47 2.66
CA VAL A 44 -1.99 14.47 3.74
C VAL A 44 -2.87 14.17 4.96
N LYS A 45 -3.71 13.12 4.89
CA LYS A 45 -4.63 12.74 5.97
C LYS A 45 -4.19 11.50 6.75
N CYS A 46 -3.67 10.49 6.05
CA CYS A 46 -3.27 9.22 6.67
C CYS A 46 -1.82 8.82 6.38
N PHE A 47 -1.06 9.69 5.72
CA PHE A 47 0.37 9.50 5.43
C PHE A 47 0.74 8.26 4.61
N LYS A 48 -0.23 7.52 4.08
CA LYS A 48 0.03 6.44 3.13
C LYS A 48 0.68 6.99 1.86
N ILE A 49 1.64 6.24 1.34
CA ILE A 49 2.46 6.60 0.20
C ILE A 49 2.01 5.79 -1.01
N LYS A 50 2.01 6.41 -2.19
CA LYS A 50 1.71 5.74 -3.46
C LYS A 50 2.87 5.93 -4.43
N MET A 51 3.38 4.84 -4.98
CA MET A 51 4.33 4.84 -6.09
C MET A 51 3.74 4.03 -7.25
N GLY A 52 3.54 4.66 -8.40
CA GLY A 52 2.86 4.05 -9.55
C GLY A 52 1.45 3.55 -9.19
N LYS A 53 1.26 2.22 -9.14
CA LYS A 53 -0.02 1.56 -8.80
C LYS A 53 -0.05 0.98 -7.38
N LYS A 54 1.08 0.96 -6.67
CA LYS A 54 1.21 0.35 -5.34
C LYS A 54 1.05 1.41 -4.25
N TRP A 55 0.62 0.95 -3.08
CA TRP A 55 0.47 1.76 -1.88
C TRP A 55 1.25 1.14 -0.73
N TYR A 56 1.86 1.99 0.09
CA TYR A 56 2.75 1.63 1.18
C TYR A 56 2.28 2.32 2.46
N ASN A 57 2.47 1.64 3.59
CA ASN A 57 2.11 2.19 4.91
C ASN A 57 3.30 2.92 5.56
N ASN A 58 4.52 2.63 5.12
CA ASN A 58 5.77 3.19 5.63
C ASN A 58 6.78 3.38 4.48
N PHE A 59 7.95 3.96 4.78
CA PHE A 59 8.99 4.19 3.77
C PHE A 59 9.86 2.96 3.53
N GLU A 60 9.99 2.07 4.51
CA GLU A 60 10.78 0.84 4.42
C GLU A 60 10.22 -0.10 3.33
N ASP A 61 8.90 -0.27 3.26
CA ASP A 61 8.24 -1.07 2.21
C ASP A 61 8.45 -0.43 0.82
N LEU A 62 8.55 0.90 0.75
CA LEU A 62 8.81 1.64 -0.48
C LEU A 62 10.27 1.47 -0.94
N GLU A 63 11.23 1.53 -0.02
CA GLU A 63 12.66 1.36 -0.27
C GLU A 63 12.98 0.03 -0.96
N GLU A 64 12.32 -1.06 -0.55
CA GLU A 64 12.50 -2.38 -1.16
C GLU A 64 12.06 -2.37 -2.64
N ASP A 65 10.94 -1.74 -2.94
CA ASP A 65 10.41 -1.65 -4.30
C ASP A 65 11.20 -0.68 -5.18
N ILE A 66 11.71 0.43 -4.63
CA ILE A 66 12.67 1.31 -5.34
C ILE A 66 13.91 0.50 -5.70
N SER A 67 14.47 -0.24 -4.75
CA SER A 67 15.66 -1.08 -4.98
C SER A 67 15.44 -2.10 -6.11
N LYS A 68 14.24 -2.68 -6.20
CA LYS A 68 13.85 -3.60 -7.28
C LYS A 68 13.66 -2.91 -8.64
N SER A 69 13.30 -1.63 -8.64
CA SER A 69 13.05 -0.86 -9.88
C SER A 69 14.33 -0.45 -10.61
N ILE A 70 15.45 -0.36 -9.89
CA ILE A 70 16.76 0.00 -10.45
C ILE A 70 17.19 -1.08 -11.45
N LYS A 71 17.48 -0.68 -12.69
CA LYS A 71 17.99 -1.59 -13.72
C LYS A 71 19.51 -1.61 -13.70
N SER A 72 20.09 -2.78 -13.93
CA SER A 72 21.54 -2.97 -13.96
C SER A 72 21.92 -3.76 -15.20
N ASN A 73 22.86 -3.23 -16.00
CA ASN A 73 23.42 -3.89 -17.18
C ASN A 73 24.74 -4.61 -16.84
N ILE A 74 24.87 -5.05 -15.60
CA ILE A 74 26.08 -5.70 -15.07
C ILE A 74 25.88 -7.22 -15.15
N LEU A 75 26.92 -7.95 -15.57
CA LEU A 75 26.90 -9.41 -15.71
C LEU A 75 26.52 -10.12 -14.40
N ILE A 76 27.07 -9.63 -13.28
CA ILE A 76 26.76 -10.12 -11.93
C ILE A 76 25.64 -9.27 -11.35
N GLN A 77 24.56 -9.92 -10.92
CA GLN A 77 23.44 -9.27 -10.25
C GLN A 77 23.93 -8.51 -9.01
N PRO A 78 23.80 -7.17 -8.99
CA PRO A 78 24.33 -6.38 -7.90
C PRO A 78 23.40 -6.41 -6.69
N LYS A 79 23.98 -6.35 -5.48
CA LYS A 79 23.20 -6.13 -4.25
C LYS A 79 22.87 -4.65 -4.14
N LYS A 80 21.58 -4.32 -4.04
CA LYS A 80 21.06 -2.95 -4.01
C LYS A 80 20.42 -2.69 -2.65
N SER A 81 20.64 -1.50 -2.11
CA SER A 81 19.94 -1.00 -0.94
C SER A 81 19.56 0.45 -1.16
N THR A 82 18.35 0.82 -0.78
CA THR A 82 17.82 2.18 -0.87
C THR A 82 17.44 2.65 0.53
N LYS A 83 17.73 3.91 0.84
CA LYS A 83 17.20 4.61 1.99
C LYS A 83 16.46 5.86 1.53
N VAL A 84 15.20 5.99 1.89
CA VAL A 84 14.35 7.13 1.53
C VAL A 84 14.40 8.16 2.65
N ASN A 85 14.77 9.38 2.30
CA ASN A 85 14.83 10.52 3.21
C ASN A 85 13.81 11.57 2.75
N ILE A 86 12.70 11.67 3.48
CA ILE A 86 11.62 12.63 3.23
C ILE A 86 11.39 13.48 4.48
N ASP A 87 11.69 14.76 4.35
CA ASP A 87 11.38 15.81 5.30
C ASP A 87 10.43 16.82 4.64
N LEU A 88 9.17 16.79 5.08
CA LEU A 88 8.11 17.62 4.51
C LEU A 88 8.18 19.08 4.97
N GLU A 89 8.86 19.36 6.09
CA GLU A 89 8.99 20.69 6.68
C GLU A 89 10.12 21.46 6.00
N ASN A 90 11.28 20.81 5.85
CA ASN A 90 12.45 21.38 5.21
C ASN A 90 12.48 21.17 3.69
N ASN A 91 11.45 20.52 3.13
CA ASN A 91 11.31 20.21 1.71
C ASN A 91 12.48 19.39 1.13
N ILE A 92 12.99 18.43 1.90
CA ILE A 92 14.09 17.55 1.51
C ILE A 92 13.50 16.20 1.11
N HIS A 93 13.66 15.81 -0.17
CA HIS A 93 13.10 14.56 -0.70
C HIS A 93 14.12 13.88 -1.60
N PHE A 94 14.80 12.85 -1.10
CA PHE A 94 15.76 12.09 -1.89
C PHE A 94 15.89 10.65 -1.41
N ALA A 95 16.35 9.79 -2.31
CA ALA A 95 16.75 8.42 -2.03
C ALA A 95 18.27 8.29 -2.09
N GLU A 96 18.87 7.73 -1.05
CA GLU A 96 20.26 7.27 -1.03
C GLU A 96 20.28 5.83 -1.52
N ILE A 97 20.93 5.59 -2.65
CA ILE A 97 20.98 4.28 -3.28
C ILE A 97 22.43 3.80 -3.25
N THR A 98 22.64 2.62 -2.67
CA THR A 98 23.93 1.93 -2.66
C THR A 98 23.85 0.66 -3.49
N VAL A 99 24.76 0.52 -4.45
CA VAL A 99 24.88 -0.64 -5.32
C VAL A 99 26.24 -1.29 -5.10
N ASN A 100 26.22 -2.51 -4.57
CA ASN A 100 27.40 -3.33 -4.32
C ASN A 100 27.51 -4.41 -5.39
N THR A 101 28.59 -4.40 -6.16
CA THR A 101 28.74 -5.29 -7.31
C THR A 101 30.20 -5.58 -7.64
N ILE A 102 30.43 -6.50 -8.57
CA ILE A 102 31.73 -6.82 -9.12
C ILE A 102 31.75 -6.34 -10.57
N ILE A 103 32.74 -5.52 -10.91
CA ILE A 103 32.97 -5.01 -12.26
C ILE A 103 34.37 -5.46 -12.67
N GLY A 104 34.44 -6.31 -13.71
CA GLY A 104 35.64 -7.10 -13.99
C GLY A 104 35.88 -8.06 -12.82
N ASN A 105 37.01 -7.92 -12.13
CA ASN A 105 37.37 -8.71 -10.96
C ASN A 105 37.45 -7.90 -9.66
N LYS A 106 36.91 -6.67 -9.63
CA LYS A 106 36.96 -5.81 -8.44
C LYS A 106 35.58 -5.56 -7.87
N PHE A 107 35.49 -5.65 -6.54
CA PHE A 107 34.35 -5.16 -5.79
C PHE A 107 34.26 -3.64 -5.90
N LYS A 108 33.07 -3.13 -6.17
CA LYS A 108 32.75 -1.70 -6.24
C LYS A 108 31.47 -1.42 -5.47
N GLU A 109 31.52 -0.38 -4.65
CA GLU A 109 30.37 0.24 -4.01
C GLU A 109 30.06 1.55 -4.76
N LEU A 110 28.86 1.65 -5.32
CA LEU A 110 28.39 2.84 -6.04
C LEU A 110 27.28 3.50 -5.23
N LYS A 111 27.40 4.82 -5.00
CA LYS A 111 26.43 5.61 -4.25
C LYS A 111 25.78 6.65 -5.14
N TYR A 112 24.47 6.75 -5.06
CA TYR A 112 23.66 7.70 -5.81
C TYR A 112 22.69 8.41 -4.87
N ASN A 113 22.55 9.72 -5.06
CA ASN A 113 21.48 10.51 -4.45
C ASN A 113 20.52 10.91 -5.54
N VAL A 114 19.28 10.46 -5.43
CA VAL A 114 18.24 10.70 -6.44
C VAL A 114 17.09 11.46 -5.81
N ASN A 115 16.71 12.58 -6.42
CA ASN A 115 15.58 13.37 -5.94
C ASN A 115 14.29 12.57 -6.07
N ILE A 116 13.42 12.71 -5.07
CA ILE A 116 12.08 12.13 -5.06
C ILE A 116 11.09 13.26 -5.29
N ASN A 117 10.25 13.12 -6.32
CA ASN A 117 9.16 14.06 -6.56
C ASN A 117 7.98 13.68 -5.66
N VAL A 118 7.69 14.51 -4.66
CA VAL A 118 6.61 14.26 -3.70
C VAL A 118 5.39 15.11 -4.03
N LYS A 119 4.32 14.47 -4.49
CA LYS A 119 3.01 15.10 -4.64
C LYS A 119 2.17 14.91 -3.38
N LYS A 120 1.76 16.00 -2.73
CA LYS A 120 0.79 15.95 -1.63
C LYS A 120 -0.63 15.86 -2.20
N ASP A 121 -1.39 14.86 -1.78
CA ASP A 121 -2.78 14.65 -2.23
C ASP A 121 -3.62 14.00 -1.11
N THR A 122 -4.92 13.78 -1.32
CA THR A 122 -5.77 12.99 -0.43
C THR A 122 -6.08 11.64 -1.07
N CYS A 123 -5.81 10.54 -0.35
CA CYS A 123 -6.11 9.21 -0.87
C CYS A 123 -7.62 8.97 -1.00
N LEU A 124 -8.01 8.03 -1.86
CA LEU A 124 -9.41 7.69 -2.12
C LEU A 124 -10.18 7.37 -0.83
N THR A 125 -9.57 6.63 0.10
CA THR A 125 -10.19 6.29 1.39
C THR A 125 -10.46 7.53 2.23
N CYS A 126 -9.48 8.42 2.40
CA CYS A 126 -9.65 9.66 3.17
C CYS A 126 -10.65 10.61 2.51
N SER A 127 -10.65 10.67 1.18
CA SER A 127 -11.64 11.43 0.40
C SER A 127 -13.06 10.91 0.65
N ARG A 128 -13.25 9.58 0.63
CA ARG A 128 -14.55 8.95 0.93
C ARG A 128 -15.01 9.19 2.36
N ILE A 129 -14.10 9.12 3.33
CA ILE A 129 -14.40 9.42 4.73
C ILE A 129 -14.85 10.87 4.86
N ALA A 130 -14.09 11.83 4.32
CA ALA A 130 -14.45 13.24 4.35
C ALA A 130 -15.79 13.53 3.66
N GLY A 131 -16.09 12.82 2.56
CA GLY A 131 -17.34 12.94 1.82
C GLY A 131 -18.52 12.13 2.37
N ASN A 132 -18.37 11.43 3.50
CA ASN A 132 -19.38 10.48 4.00
C ASN A 132 -19.87 9.50 2.92
N TYR A 133 -18.98 9.09 2.01
CA TYR A 133 -19.32 8.16 0.94
C TYR A 133 -19.34 6.73 1.48
N TYR A 134 -20.48 6.05 1.37
CA TYR A 134 -20.65 4.65 1.71
C TYR A 134 -21.56 3.94 0.72
N THR A 135 -21.35 2.64 0.56
CA THR A 135 -22.17 1.76 -0.28
C THR A 135 -23.02 0.82 0.53
N THR A 136 -22.61 0.50 1.76
CA THR A 136 -23.29 -0.48 2.61
C THR A 136 -23.41 0.00 4.04
N ILE A 137 -24.50 -0.36 4.71
CA ILE A 137 -24.68 -0.21 6.16
C ILE A 137 -24.78 -1.63 6.74
N ILE A 138 -23.86 -2.01 7.62
CA ILE A 138 -23.95 -3.22 8.42
C ILE A 138 -24.57 -2.84 9.76
N GLN A 139 -25.77 -3.34 10.05
CA GLN A 139 -26.51 -3.03 11.26
C GLN A 139 -26.47 -4.25 12.18
N ILE A 140 -25.91 -4.07 13.37
CA ILE A 140 -25.98 -5.07 14.44
C ILE A 140 -27.15 -4.68 15.34
N ARG A 141 -28.07 -5.60 15.59
CA ARG A 141 -29.24 -5.38 16.43
C ARG A 141 -29.38 -6.46 17.48
N PHE A 142 -29.86 -6.08 18.66
CA PHE A 142 -30.12 -6.99 19.77
C PHE A 142 -31.57 -6.90 20.23
N ASN A 143 -32.16 -8.06 20.50
CA ASN A 143 -33.47 -8.15 21.12
C ASN A 143 -33.41 -8.07 22.65
N ASP A 144 -32.25 -8.39 23.24
CA ASP A 144 -32.02 -8.38 24.68
C ASP A 144 -30.80 -7.51 25.08
N LYS A 145 -31.00 -6.66 26.09
CA LYS A 145 -29.96 -5.72 26.57
C LYS A 145 -28.81 -6.43 27.29
N LYS A 146 -29.05 -7.56 27.97
CA LYS A 146 -27.99 -8.29 28.68
C LYS A 146 -27.06 -8.96 27.66
N LEU A 147 -27.63 -9.56 26.62
CA LEU A 147 -26.86 -10.12 25.51
C LEU A 147 -26.04 -9.05 24.78
N GLN A 148 -26.62 -7.88 24.50
CA GLN A 148 -25.87 -6.77 23.90
C GLN A 148 -24.62 -6.44 24.71
N LYS A 149 -24.75 -6.24 26.03
CA LYS A 149 -23.62 -5.96 26.92
C LYS A 149 -22.58 -7.08 26.94
N LEU A 150 -23.00 -8.33 26.72
CA LEU A 150 -22.13 -9.49 26.80
C LEU A 150 -21.25 -9.67 25.55
N ILE A 151 -21.79 -9.39 24.36
CA ILE A 151 -21.14 -9.78 23.10
C ILE A 151 -20.87 -8.64 22.11
N LEU A 152 -21.45 -7.45 22.27
CA LEU A 152 -21.29 -6.36 21.29
C LEU A 152 -19.81 -6.04 21.04
N ASP A 153 -19.03 -5.77 22.08
CA ASP A 153 -17.61 -5.41 21.93
C ASP A 153 -16.79 -6.51 21.23
N LYS A 154 -17.14 -7.78 21.47
CA LYS A 154 -16.50 -8.93 20.79
C LYS A 154 -16.83 -8.95 19.31
N LEU A 155 -18.08 -8.71 18.94
CA LEU A 155 -18.50 -8.63 17.54
C LEU A 155 -17.86 -7.44 16.82
N ILE A 156 -17.74 -6.29 17.49
CA ILE A 156 -17.04 -5.12 16.94
C ILE A 156 -15.58 -5.49 16.65
N LYS A 157 -14.89 -6.10 17.61
CA LYS A 157 -13.50 -6.54 17.44
C LYS A 157 -13.37 -7.53 16.27
N GLU A 158 -14.27 -8.51 16.18
CA GLU A 158 -14.29 -9.49 15.09
C GLU A 158 -14.48 -8.84 13.71
N ILE A 159 -15.35 -7.82 13.61
CA ILE A 159 -15.50 -7.05 12.36
C ILE A 159 -14.18 -6.39 11.96
N TYR A 160 -13.50 -5.74 12.91
CA TYR A 160 -12.20 -5.10 12.67
C TYR A 160 -11.13 -6.12 12.24
N GLU A 161 -11.07 -7.28 12.88
CA GLU A 161 -10.14 -8.36 12.52
C GLU A 161 -10.40 -8.86 11.08
N ILE A 162 -11.67 -9.04 10.69
CA ILE A 162 -12.04 -9.43 9.32
C ILE A 162 -11.63 -8.36 8.31
N ILE A 163 -11.88 -7.08 8.61
CA ILE A 163 -11.51 -5.96 7.74
C ILE A 163 -9.99 -5.90 7.55
N ASN A 164 -9.22 -6.04 8.62
CA ASN A 164 -7.75 -6.05 8.56
C ASN A 164 -7.26 -7.22 7.70
N ALA A 165 -7.75 -8.43 7.96
CA ALA A 165 -7.38 -9.62 7.19
C ALA A 165 -7.77 -9.54 5.70
N ILE A 166 -8.82 -8.79 5.35
CA ILE A 166 -9.18 -8.51 3.96
C ILE A 166 -8.18 -7.52 3.34
N ASN A 167 -7.87 -6.44 4.05
CA ASN A 167 -7.04 -5.36 3.55
C ASN A 167 -5.56 -5.74 3.45
N GLU A 168 -5.06 -6.65 4.28
CA GLU A 168 -3.70 -7.19 4.20
C GLU A 168 -3.45 -8.04 2.94
N LYS A 169 -4.51 -8.63 2.36
CA LYS A 169 -4.40 -9.47 1.16
C LYS A 169 -4.20 -8.69 -0.13
N THR A 170 -4.28 -7.36 -0.11
CA THR A 170 -4.14 -6.55 -1.32
C THR A 170 -3.50 -5.19 -1.07
N SER A 171 -2.50 -4.86 -1.88
CA SER A 171 -1.89 -3.52 -1.90
C SER A 171 -2.70 -2.49 -2.70
N ARG A 172 -3.92 -2.84 -3.16
CA ARG A 172 -4.79 -1.97 -3.97
C ARG A 172 -5.92 -1.39 -3.10
N PRO A 173 -5.90 -0.09 -2.74
CA PRO A 173 -6.94 0.51 -1.89
C PRO A 173 -8.36 0.41 -2.47
N SER A 174 -8.50 0.36 -3.80
CA SER A 174 -9.81 0.18 -4.45
C SER A 174 -10.43 -1.20 -4.16
N ALA A 175 -9.61 -2.18 -3.76
CA ALA A 175 -10.04 -3.51 -3.38
C ALA A 175 -10.18 -3.68 -1.85
N ASN A 176 -10.03 -2.61 -1.07
CA ASN A 176 -10.18 -2.64 0.37
C ASN A 176 -11.64 -2.43 0.78
N ILE A 177 -11.90 -2.66 2.08
CA ILE A 177 -13.10 -2.22 2.78
C ILE A 177 -12.68 -1.28 3.92
N ASN A 178 -13.40 -0.18 4.06
CA ASN A 178 -13.17 0.80 5.12
C ASN A 178 -14.47 1.06 5.87
N ILE A 179 -14.38 1.25 7.19
CA ILE A 179 -15.46 1.83 7.99
C ILE A 179 -15.35 3.35 7.82
N ILE A 180 -16.42 3.94 7.29
CA ILE A 180 -16.55 5.37 7.00
C ILE A 180 -17.09 6.10 8.22
N LYS A 181 -18.02 5.46 8.92
CA LYS A 181 -18.68 6.00 10.10
C LYS A 181 -19.25 4.87 10.94
N GLU A 182 -19.17 5.03 12.25
CA GLU A 182 -19.86 4.20 13.23
C GLU A 182 -20.94 5.03 13.93
N VAL A 183 -22.14 4.46 14.08
CA VAL A 183 -23.25 5.14 14.74
C VAL A 183 -23.84 4.21 15.79
N PRO A 184 -23.56 4.46 17.09
CA PRO A 184 -24.20 3.73 18.18
C PRO A 184 -25.72 3.87 18.12
N GLN A 185 -26.41 2.77 18.40
CA GLN A 185 -27.87 2.71 18.46
C GLN A 185 -28.31 2.17 19.82
N LYS A 186 -29.53 2.51 20.24
CA LYS A 186 -30.08 2.04 21.53
C LYS A 186 -30.01 0.53 21.71
N ASN A 187 -30.16 -0.23 20.62
CA ASN A 187 -30.15 -1.69 20.58
C ASN A 187 -29.04 -2.27 19.68
N GLY A 188 -27.92 -1.56 19.51
CA GLY A 188 -26.78 -2.06 18.75
C GLY A 188 -25.93 -0.96 18.14
N ILE A 189 -25.47 -1.14 16.90
CA ILE A 189 -24.56 -0.21 16.22
C ILE A 189 -24.68 -0.35 14.69
N ASP A 190 -24.43 0.74 13.97
CA ASP A 190 -24.37 0.79 12.51
C ASP A 190 -22.95 1.09 12.04
N PHE A 191 -22.44 0.25 11.15
CA PHE A 191 -21.19 0.45 10.43
C PHE A 191 -21.48 0.85 8.98
N TYR A 192 -21.09 2.06 8.61
CA TYR A 192 -21.15 2.55 7.24
C TYR A 192 -19.86 2.16 6.55
N THR A 193 -19.94 1.39 5.48
CA THR A 193 -18.77 0.84 4.77
C THR A 193 -18.81 1.17 3.29
N ASP A 194 -17.63 1.25 2.67
CA ASP A 194 -17.49 1.63 1.26
C ASP A 194 -17.45 0.45 0.28
N ASN A 195 -17.52 -0.80 0.77
CA ASN A 195 -17.41 -2.00 -0.06
C ASN A 195 -18.51 -3.04 0.20
N LEU A 196 -19.45 -3.16 -0.75
CA LEU A 196 -20.58 -4.09 -0.68
C LEU A 196 -20.18 -5.56 -0.64
N LYS A 197 -19.19 -5.97 -1.45
CA LYS A 197 -18.78 -7.38 -1.54
C LYS A 197 -18.26 -7.87 -0.19
N TYR A 198 -17.35 -7.13 0.42
CA TYR A 198 -16.78 -7.51 1.71
C TYR A 198 -17.77 -7.33 2.86
N SER A 199 -18.66 -6.33 2.79
CA SER A 199 -19.73 -6.17 3.78
C SER A 199 -20.69 -7.36 3.82
N ARG A 200 -21.00 -7.94 2.66
CA ARG A 200 -21.76 -9.21 2.59
C ARG A 200 -21.01 -10.36 3.23
N ASN A 201 -19.70 -10.46 3.02
CA ASN A 201 -18.89 -11.50 3.65
C ASN A 201 -18.89 -11.37 5.17
N ILE A 202 -18.75 -10.15 5.70
CA ILE A 202 -18.88 -9.86 7.14
C ILE A 202 -20.26 -10.31 7.62
N GLY A 203 -21.34 -9.94 6.93
CA GLY A 203 -22.69 -10.36 7.30
C GLY A 203 -22.95 -11.87 7.20
N ILE A 204 -22.27 -12.60 6.30
CA ILE A 204 -22.30 -14.07 6.26
C ILE A 204 -21.55 -14.65 7.47
N HIS A 205 -20.41 -14.07 7.80
CA HIS A 205 -19.58 -14.51 8.91
C HIS A 205 -20.28 -14.33 10.26
N LEU A 206 -20.83 -13.14 10.52
CA LEU A 206 -21.53 -12.83 11.77
C LEU A 206 -22.77 -13.72 12.00
N MET A 207 -23.42 -14.18 10.92
CA MET A 207 -24.53 -15.13 11.03
C MET A 207 -24.14 -16.53 11.52
N LYS A 208 -22.85 -16.87 11.53
CA LYS A 208 -22.35 -18.13 12.11
C LYS A 208 -22.30 -18.09 13.64
N HIS A 209 -22.39 -16.90 14.23
CA HIS A 209 -22.38 -16.76 15.68
C HIS A 209 -23.62 -17.44 16.29
N LYS A 210 -23.45 -18.15 17.41
CA LYS A 210 -24.52 -18.94 18.04
C LYS A 210 -25.79 -18.14 18.35
N SER A 211 -25.63 -16.87 18.75
CA SER A 211 -26.71 -15.95 19.11
C SER A 211 -27.28 -15.17 17.92
N ALA A 212 -26.79 -15.37 16.68
CA ALA A 212 -27.38 -14.74 15.51
C ALA A 212 -28.70 -15.45 15.14
N ILE A 213 -29.75 -14.66 14.93
CA ILE A 213 -31.12 -15.14 14.70
C ILE A 213 -31.52 -14.93 13.24
N GLU A 214 -31.41 -13.71 12.73
CA GLU A 214 -31.84 -13.37 11.39
C GLU A 214 -30.91 -12.37 10.71
N ARG A 215 -30.91 -12.40 9.37
CA ARG A 215 -30.27 -11.41 8.53
C ARG A 215 -31.24 -10.90 7.48
N LYS A 216 -31.42 -9.58 7.43
CA LYS A 216 -32.25 -8.88 6.45
C LYS A 216 -31.40 -8.04 5.52
N TYR A 217 -31.84 -7.97 4.26
CA TYR A 217 -31.25 -7.13 3.23
C TYR A 217 -32.28 -6.12 2.73
N SER A 218 -31.88 -4.87 2.61
CA SER A 218 -32.63 -3.87 1.85
C SER A 218 -31.71 -3.08 0.94
N LYS A 219 -32.27 -2.54 -0.13
CA LYS A 219 -31.55 -1.77 -1.14
C LYS A 219 -32.32 -0.48 -1.39
N SER A 220 -31.60 0.62 -1.54
CA SER A 220 -32.13 1.94 -1.86
C SER A 220 -31.40 2.53 -3.06
N LEU A 221 -32.15 3.14 -3.97
CA LEU A 221 -31.60 3.92 -5.07
C LEU A 221 -31.23 5.31 -4.55
N VAL A 222 -29.99 5.72 -4.77
CA VAL A 222 -29.43 7.01 -4.32
C VAL A 222 -29.30 7.98 -5.49
N GLY A 223 -29.14 7.45 -6.70
CA GLY A 223 -29.04 8.23 -7.92
C GLY A 223 -28.61 7.34 -9.08
N ILE A 224 -28.16 7.98 -10.15
CA ILE A 224 -27.67 7.34 -11.36
C ILE A 224 -26.27 7.90 -11.62
N ASP A 225 -25.31 7.04 -11.95
CA ASP A 225 -23.95 7.46 -12.29
C ASP A 225 -23.89 8.10 -13.69
N LYS A 226 -22.71 8.61 -14.05
CA LYS A 226 -22.49 9.29 -15.33
C LYS A 226 -22.68 8.37 -16.54
N ASP A 227 -22.62 7.06 -16.34
CA ASP A 227 -22.79 6.03 -17.36
C ASP A 227 -24.22 5.47 -17.38
N GLY A 228 -25.16 6.07 -16.62
CA GLY A 228 -26.55 5.65 -16.56
C GLY A 228 -26.85 4.48 -15.63
N LYS A 229 -25.90 4.07 -14.77
CA LYS A 229 -26.10 2.93 -13.84
C LYS A 229 -26.60 3.40 -12.48
N ASP A 230 -27.51 2.62 -11.89
CA ASP A 230 -28.04 2.86 -10.56
C ASP A 230 -26.94 2.88 -9.48
N LEU A 231 -26.78 4.04 -8.84
CA LEU A 231 -26.03 4.18 -7.60
C LEU A 231 -26.93 3.77 -6.44
N THR A 232 -26.58 2.68 -5.78
CA THR A 232 -27.43 2.09 -4.74
C THR A 232 -26.69 1.89 -3.43
N ARG A 233 -27.43 2.02 -2.33
CA ARG A 233 -26.96 1.71 -0.98
C ARG A 233 -27.68 0.46 -0.47
N THR A 234 -26.92 -0.45 0.10
CA THR A 234 -27.44 -1.70 0.67
C THR A 234 -27.38 -1.64 2.19
N THR A 235 -28.43 -2.09 2.87
CA THR A 235 -28.40 -2.32 4.30
C THR A 235 -28.40 -3.82 4.56
N ILE A 236 -27.50 -4.26 5.43
CA ILE A 236 -27.37 -5.64 5.90
C ILE A 236 -27.62 -5.60 7.41
N CYS A 237 -28.81 -5.99 7.84
CA CYS A 237 -29.19 -5.99 9.25
C CYS A 237 -29.10 -7.40 9.82
N ILE A 238 -28.39 -7.56 10.93
CA ILE A 238 -28.16 -8.83 11.61
C ILE A 238 -28.72 -8.69 13.02
N HIS A 239 -29.70 -9.53 13.36
CA HIS A 239 -30.28 -9.55 14.70
C HIS A 239 -29.68 -10.68 15.53
N PHE A 240 -29.34 -10.33 16.76
CA PHE A 240 -28.85 -11.23 17.79
C PHE A 240 -29.88 -11.32 18.92
N GLY A 241 -30.03 -12.52 19.46
CA GLY A 241 -30.88 -12.79 20.61
C GLY A 241 -30.56 -14.14 21.22
N ASN A 242 -31.24 -14.45 22.32
CA ASN A 242 -31.16 -15.77 22.92
C ASN A 242 -31.94 -16.73 22.02
N LYS A 243 -31.30 -17.81 21.57
CA LYS A 243 -32.03 -18.92 20.97
C LYS A 243 -32.72 -19.65 22.11
N GLU A 244 -34.04 -19.75 22.05
CA GLU A 244 -34.82 -20.68 22.86
C GLU A 244 -34.40 -22.13 22.54
#